data_AF-A0A950ANV8-F1
#
_entry.id   AF-A0A950ANV8-F1
#
_cell.length_a   1.000
_cell.length_b   1.000
_cell.length_c   1.000
_cell.angle_alpha   90.00
_cell.angle_beta   90.00
_cell.angle_gamma   90.00
#
_symmetry.space_group_name_H-M   'P 1'
#
loop_
_entity.id
_entity.type
_entity.pdbx_description
1 polymer ?
#
loop_
_entity_poly.entity_id
_entity_poly.type
_entity_poly.pdbx_seq_one_letter_code
_entity_poly.pdbx_strand_id
1 'polypeptide(L)'
;QMPGVYRCPSDPPGGDRSTTRYQVPTGPGTLFEGDEGTPLRAITDGTSNTLLVVEAANPVPWTKPEDVLAGLDQPPPALGSLHPGGANALIADGSVRFLKKSVNPEVLRALTTKGGGEVVSADSF
;
A
#
# COMPACT_ATOMS: atom_id res chain seq x y z
N GLN A 1 -18.73 -7.33 -10.37
CA GLN A 1 -17.78 -8.27 -9.73
C GLN A 1 -16.38 -7.93 -10.22
N MET A 2 -15.37 -8.08 -9.38
CA MET A 2 -13.96 -7.83 -9.71
C MET A 2 -13.45 -8.85 -10.76
N PRO A 3 -12.78 -8.39 -11.83
CA PRO A 3 -12.12 -9.26 -12.78
C PRO A 3 -11.10 -10.19 -12.10
N GLY A 4 -11.01 -11.44 -12.56
CA GLY A 4 -10.14 -12.45 -11.93
C GLY A 4 -8.65 -12.10 -11.95
N VAL A 5 -8.22 -11.28 -12.91
CA VAL A 5 -6.82 -10.83 -13.06
C VAL A 5 -6.35 -9.86 -11.96
N TYR A 6 -7.28 -9.22 -11.24
CA TYR A 6 -6.96 -8.31 -10.12
C TYR A 6 -7.08 -8.99 -8.75
N ARG A 7 -7.33 -10.30 -8.75
CA ARG A 7 -7.42 -11.09 -7.54
C ARG A 7 -6.04 -11.50 -7.06
N CYS A 8 -5.81 -11.48 -5.75
CA CYS A 8 -4.59 -12.06 -5.20
C CYS A 8 -4.54 -13.56 -5.54
N PRO A 9 -3.46 -14.07 -6.16
CA PRO A 9 -3.35 -15.48 -6.51
C PRO A 9 -3.41 -16.42 -5.31
N SER A 10 -3.08 -15.91 -4.11
CA SER A 10 -3.15 -16.66 -2.85
C SER A 10 -4.56 -16.72 -2.26
N ASP A 11 -5.54 -16.02 -2.82
CA ASP A 11 -6.91 -16.08 -2.31
C ASP A 11 -7.59 -17.44 -2.63
N PRO A 12 -8.35 -18.03 -1.68
CA PRO A 12 -8.85 -19.39 -1.79
C PRO A 12 -9.79 -19.54 -3.00
N PRO A 13 -9.67 -20.57 -3.85
CA PRO A 13 -10.54 -20.71 -5.02
C PRO A 13 -12.03 -20.57 -4.69
N GLY A 14 -12.77 -19.75 -5.45
CA GLY A 14 -14.19 -19.49 -5.20
C GLY A 14 -14.50 -18.49 -4.08
N GLY A 15 -13.49 -17.85 -3.49
CA GLY A 15 -13.69 -16.77 -2.51
C GLY A 15 -14.40 -15.54 -3.08
N ASP A 16 -14.74 -14.61 -2.20
CA ASP A 16 -15.46 -13.37 -2.56
C ASP A 16 -14.75 -12.61 -3.69
N ARG A 17 -15.53 -12.23 -4.72
CA ARG A 17 -15.07 -11.50 -5.90
C ARG A 17 -15.68 -10.09 -5.95
N SER A 18 -16.26 -9.63 -4.86
CA SER A 18 -16.78 -8.28 -4.73
C SER A 18 -15.80 -7.34 -4.02
N THR A 19 -14.76 -7.89 -3.39
CA THR A 19 -13.80 -7.14 -2.58
C THR A 19 -12.36 -7.28 -3.09
N THR A 20 -11.49 -6.34 -2.68
CA THR A 20 -10.06 -6.32 -2.97
C THR A 20 -9.24 -6.08 -1.71
N ARG A 21 -8.03 -6.65 -1.68
CA ARG A 21 -7.00 -6.34 -0.69
C ARG A 21 -5.97 -5.36 -1.22
N TYR A 22 -5.80 -5.29 -2.54
CA TYR A 22 -4.96 -4.27 -3.16
C TYR A 22 -5.64 -2.92 -3.01
N GLN A 23 -5.07 -2.09 -2.16
CA GLN A 23 -5.58 -0.78 -1.79
C GLN A 23 -4.45 0.24 -1.87
N VAL A 24 -4.78 1.49 -2.16
CA VAL A 24 -3.81 2.58 -2.14
C VAL A 24 -3.73 3.21 -0.75
N PRO A 25 -2.55 3.60 -0.24
CA PRO A 25 -2.49 4.42 0.96
C PRO A 25 -3.05 5.82 0.67
N THR A 26 -4.00 6.27 1.48
CA THR A 26 -4.66 7.57 1.35
C THR A 26 -4.49 8.39 2.61
N GLY A 27 -4.57 9.73 2.47
CA GLY A 27 -4.47 10.67 3.58
C GLY A 27 -3.35 11.70 3.41
N PRO A 28 -3.22 12.64 4.35
CA PRO A 28 -2.23 13.71 4.27
C PRO A 28 -0.80 13.19 4.13
N GLY A 29 -0.05 13.76 3.19
CA GLY A 29 1.34 13.37 2.92
C GLY A 29 1.53 12.10 2.08
N THR A 30 0.47 11.39 1.71
CA THR A 30 0.53 10.23 0.80
C THR A 30 0.50 10.67 -0.67
N LEU A 31 0.68 9.72 -1.60
CA LEU A 31 0.49 9.97 -3.03
C LEU A 31 -0.97 10.28 -3.40
N PHE A 32 -1.93 9.78 -2.62
CA PHE A 32 -3.37 9.93 -2.82
C PHE A 32 -3.96 10.84 -1.73
N GLU A 33 -3.41 12.05 -1.69
CA GLU A 33 -3.89 13.13 -0.83
C GLU A 33 -4.85 14.02 -1.60
N GLY A 34 -6.15 13.95 -1.26
CA GLY A 34 -7.20 14.74 -1.91
C GLY A 34 -7.71 14.08 -3.20
N ASP A 35 -8.27 14.92 -4.08
CA ASP A 35 -8.92 14.54 -5.35
C ASP A 35 -8.03 14.78 -6.59
N GLU A 36 -6.87 15.41 -6.41
CA GLU A 36 -5.92 15.73 -7.48
C GLU A 36 -4.75 14.74 -7.54
N GLY A 37 -4.22 14.52 -8.74
CA GLY A 37 -3.07 13.64 -8.93
C GLY A 37 -1.76 14.23 -8.40
N THR A 38 -0.99 13.44 -7.66
CA THR A 38 0.36 13.84 -7.23
C THR A 38 1.34 13.78 -8.42
N PRO A 39 1.98 14.89 -8.83
CA PRO A 39 2.97 14.84 -9.90
C PRO A 39 4.24 14.13 -9.41
N LEU A 40 4.91 13.35 -10.28
CA LEU A 40 6.12 12.59 -9.91
C LEU A 40 7.20 13.43 -9.21
N ARG A 41 7.38 14.69 -9.62
CA ARG A 41 8.34 15.61 -9.00
C ARG A 41 8.05 15.97 -7.53
N ALA A 42 6.82 15.73 -7.07
CA ALA A 42 6.42 15.96 -5.68
C ALA A 42 6.74 14.76 -4.77
N ILE A 43 7.26 13.66 -5.33
CA ILE A 43 7.72 12.49 -4.57
C ILE A 43 9.18 12.73 -4.17
N THR A 44 9.38 13.57 -3.16
CA THR A 44 10.70 14.04 -2.72
C THR A 44 11.47 12.99 -1.91
N ASP A 45 10.79 12.01 -1.30
CA ASP A 45 11.45 10.88 -0.62
C ASP A 45 12.01 9.83 -1.60
N GLY A 46 11.72 10.03 -2.89
CA GLY A 46 12.14 9.17 -3.99
C GLY A 46 11.10 8.11 -4.32
N THR A 47 10.84 7.94 -5.62
CA THR A 47 9.83 6.99 -6.12
C THR A 47 10.08 5.55 -5.69
N SER A 48 11.33 5.17 -5.44
CA SER A 48 11.72 3.83 -4.98
C SER A 48 11.49 3.58 -3.49
N ASN A 49 11.10 4.60 -2.74
CA ASN A 49 10.86 4.54 -1.30
C ASN A 49 9.42 4.95 -0.93
N THR A 50 8.54 5.14 -1.92
CA THR A 50 7.14 5.52 -1.68
C THR A 50 6.19 4.43 -2.15
N LEU A 51 5.28 4.01 -1.28
CA LEU A 51 4.25 3.01 -1.52
C LEU A 51 3.16 3.58 -2.42
N LEU A 52 2.80 2.80 -3.43
CA LEU A 52 1.70 3.09 -4.33
C LEU A 52 0.49 2.21 -4.00
N VAL A 53 0.69 0.91 -3.85
CA VAL A 53 -0.38 -0.07 -3.54
C VAL A 53 0.12 -1.03 -2.49
N VAL A 54 -0.75 -1.41 -1.56
CA VAL A 54 -0.46 -2.39 -0.51
C VAL A 54 -1.54 -3.45 -0.47
N GLU A 55 -1.17 -4.69 -0.16
CA GLU A 55 -2.15 -5.71 0.24
C GLU A 55 -2.56 -5.49 1.71
N ALA A 56 -3.80 -5.02 1.89
CA ALA A 56 -4.36 -4.68 3.19
C ALA A 56 -5.08 -5.86 3.87
N ALA A 57 -4.98 -5.90 5.20
CA ALA A 57 -5.59 -6.94 6.03
C ALA A 57 -7.12 -6.97 5.96
N ASN A 58 -7.74 -5.80 5.84
CA ASN A 58 -9.19 -5.67 5.75
C ASN A 58 -9.56 -5.40 4.29
N PRO A 59 -10.30 -6.31 3.62
CA PRO A 59 -10.68 -6.11 2.24
C PRO A 59 -11.82 -5.10 2.12
N VAL A 60 -11.81 -4.30 1.06
CA VAL A 60 -12.82 -3.28 0.75
C VAL A 60 -13.59 -3.67 -0.51
N PRO A 61 -14.86 -3.25 -0.68
CA PRO A 61 -15.59 -3.49 -1.93
C PRO A 61 -14.87 -2.85 -3.12
N TRP A 62 -14.56 -3.63 -4.16
CA TRP A 62 -13.76 -3.20 -5.33
C TRP A 62 -14.33 -1.98 -6.06
N THR A 63 -15.65 -1.78 -6.01
CA THR A 63 -16.31 -0.66 -6.72
C THR A 63 -16.47 0.60 -5.86
N LYS A 64 -16.10 0.55 -4.58
CA LYS A 64 -16.25 1.67 -3.66
C LYS A 64 -14.94 2.47 -3.64
N PRO A 65 -14.99 3.82 -3.61
CA PRO A 65 -13.81 4.66 -3.44
C PRO A 65 -13.36 4.65 -1.97
N GLU A 66 -13.02 3.48 -1.46
CA GLU A 66 -12.52 3.28 -0.10
C GLU A 66 -11.24 2.47 -0.16
N ASP A 67 -10.22 2.95 0.53
CA ASP A 67 -8.87 2.40 0.55
C ASP A 67 -8.25 2.60 1.94
N VAL A 68 -6.99 2.16 2.14
CA VAL A 68 -6.34 2.25 3.46
C VAL A 68 -6.02 3.71 3.79
N LEU A 69 -6.57 4.19 4.90
CA LEU A 69 -6.16 5.42 5.54
C LEU A 69 -4.80 5.22 6.24
N ALA A 70 -3.76 5.89 5.74
CA ALA A 70 -2.40 5.75 6.22
C ALA A 70 -1.55 7.03 6.07
N GLY A 71 -2.17 8.21 6.20
CA GLY A 71 -1.44 9.49 6.23
C GLY A 71 -0.49 9.63 7.43
N LEU A 72 0.29 10.73 7.43
CA LEU A 72 1.29 11.04 8.46
C LEU A 72 0.77 10.92 9.90
N ASP A 73 -0.47 11.32 10.15
CA ASP A 73 -1.12 11.29 11.47
C ASP A 73 -1.98 10.04 11.74
N GLN A 74 -1.99 9.09 10.80
CA GLN A 74 -2.79 7.87 10.86
C GLN A 74 -1.91 6.66 11.15
N PRO A 75 -2.43 5.56 11.71
CA PRO A 75 -1.64 4.32 11.82
C PRO A 75 -1.18 3.86 10.42
N PRO A 76 0.01 3.25 10.30
CA PRO A 76 0.45 2.69 9.02
C PRO A 76 -0.53 1.60 8.56
N PRO A 77 -0.56 1.29 7.25
CA PRO A 77 -1.51 0.33 6.71
C PRO A 77 -1.33 -1.03 7.38
N ALA A 78 -2.43 -1.60 7.88
CA ALA A 78 -2.40 -2.96 8.38
C ALA A 78 -2.17 -3.92 7.19
N LEU A 79 -0.94 -4.41 7.05
CA LEU A 79 -0.57 -5.37 6.01
C LEU A 79 -1.36 -6.66 6.19
N GLY A 80 -1.95 -7.16 5.10
CA GLY A 80 -2.53 -8.49 5.15
C GLY A 80 -2.83 -9.07 3.78
N SER A 81 -2.32 -10.29 3.65
CA SER A 81 -2.52 -11.18 2.54
C SER A 81 -2.58 -12.61 3.08
N LEU A 82 -2.87 -13.58 2.22
CA LEU A 82 -2.69 -15.00 2.56
C LEU A 82 -1.26 -15.49 2.33
N HIS A 83 -0.32 -14.60 2.03
CA HIS A 83 1.09 -14.93 1.92
C HIS A 83 1.69 -15.16 3.32
N PRO A 84 2.39 -16.29 3.56
CA PRO A 84 3.07 -16.52 4.82
C PRO A 84 4.11 -15.43 5.10
N GLY A 85 4.03 -14.79 6.27
CA GLY A 85 5.06 -13.87 6.78
C GLY A 85 4.98 -12.42 6.32
N GLY A 86 4.05 -12.04 5.42
CA GLY A 86 4.00 -10.67 4.90
C GLY A 86 2.96 -10.42 3.81
N ALA A 87 3.22 -9.38 3.03
CA ALA A 87 2.34 -8.88 1.99
C ALA A 87 3.17 -8.29 0.84
N ASN A 88 2.67 -8.38 -0.38
CA ASN A 88 3.28 -7.67 -1.50
C ASN A 88 2.84 -6.20 -1.50
N ALA A 89 3.76 -5.33 -1.87
CA ALA A 89 3.50 -3.91 -2.05
C ALA A 89 4.12 -3.42 -3.36
N LEU A 90 3.38 -2.56 -4.05
CA LEU A 90 3.84 -1.85 -5.23
C LEU A 90 4.42 -0.51 -4.80
N ILE A 91 5.62 -0.22 -5.28
CA ILE A 91 6.35 1.02 -5.05
C ILE A 91 6.09 1.98 -6.24
N ALA A 92 6.21 3.28 -6.02
CA ALA A 92 5.90 4.32 -7.02
C ALA A 92 6.83 4.28 -8.24
N ASP A 93 7.98 3.61 -8.16
CA ASP A 93 8.88 3.31 -9.29
C ASP A 93 8.43 2.10 -10.13
N GLY A 94 7.34 1.44 -9.76
CA GLY A 94 6.80 0.25 -10.43
C GLY A 94 7.39 -1.08 -9.94
N SER A 95 8.34 -1.06 -9.01
CA SER A 95 8.88 -2.29 -8.40
C SER A 95 7.90 -2.89 -7.39
N VAL A 96 7.87 -4.22 -7.32
CA VAL A 96 7.12 -4.95 -6.28
C VAL A 96 8.10 -5.40 -5.21
N ARG A 97 7.76 -5.12 -3.95
CA ARG A 97 8.54 -5.52 -2.77
C ARG A 97 7.69 -6.31 -1.81
N PHE A 98 8.30 -7.28 -1.14
CA PHE A 98 7.63 -8.07 -0.11
C PHE A 98 7.88 -7.44 1.26
N LEU A 99 6.82 -6.96 1.90
CA LEU A 99 6.88 -6.36 3.23
C LEU A 99 6.60 -7.41 4.28
N LYS A 100 7.52 -7.60 5.23
CA LYS A 100 7.32 -8.53 6.34
C LYS A 100 6.21 -8.03 7.25
N LYS A 101 5.41 -8.95 7.80
CA LYS A 101 4.39 -8.61 8.82
C LYS A 101 5.02 -8.01 10.09
N SER A 102 6.28 -8.33 10.36
CA SER A 102 7.08 -7.79 11.46
C SER A 102 7.86 -6.52 11.10
N VAL A 103 7.59 -5.90 9.93
CA VAL A 103 8.23 -4.63 9.56
C VAL A 103 8.01 -3.60 10.66
N ASN A 104 9.03 -2.78 10.91
CA ASN A 104 8.89 -1.70 11.88
C ASN A 104 7.77 -0.74 11.41
N PRO A 105 6.75 -0.45 12.26
CA PRO A 105 5.68 0.47 11.90
C PRO A 105 6.15 1.84 11.41
N GLU A 106 7.28 2.34 11.93
CA GLU A 106 7.86 3.62 11.50
C GLU A 106 8.46 3.54 10.09
N VAL A 107 9.04 2.41 9.72
CA VAL A 107 9.51 2.17 8.35
C VAL A 107 8.32 2.11 7.41
N LEU A 108 7.24 1.43 7.81
CA LEU A 108 6.03 1.34 7.00
C LEU A 108 5.33 2.70 6.82
N ARG A 109 5.33 3.54 7.87
CA ARG A 109 4.88 4.93 7.82
C ARG A 109 5.72 5.75 6.84
N ALA A 110 7.04 5.70 6.98
CA ALA A 110 7.97 6.41 6.11
C ALA A 110 7.85 5.98 4.64
N LEU A 111 7.55 4.70 4.38
CA LEU A 111 7.28 4.24 3.03
C LEU A 111 5.94 4.77 2.48
N THR A 112 5.02 5.23 3.33
CA THR A 112 3.69 5.69 2.90
C THR A 112 3.67 7.18 2.50
N THR A 113 4.70 7.93 2.89
CA THR A 113 4.83 9.36 2.65
C THR A 113 5.52 9.63 1.32
N LYS A 114 5.14 10.72 0.66
CA LYS A 114 5.80 11.20 -0.57
C LYS A 114 6.94 12.20 -0.30
N GLY A 115 6.98 12.77 0.89
CA GLY A 115 7.91 13.85 1.26
C GLY A 115 8.04 14.12 2.76
N GLY A 116 8.00 13.08 3.59
CA GLY A 116 8.20 13.20 5.04
C GLY A 116 9.69 13.36 5.44
N GLY A 117 10.63 13.11 4.51
CA GLY A 117 12.06 13.29 4.74
C GLY A 117 12.71 12.18 5.58
N GLU A 118 12.01 11.07 5.81
CA GLU A 118 12.51 9.93 6.55
C GLU A 118 13.57 9.16 5.76
N VAL A 119 14.67 8.79 6.41
CA VAL A 119 15.71 7.95 5.79
C VAL A 119 15.36 6.49 5.98
N VAL A 120 14.87 5.84 4.93
CA VAL A 120 14.58 4.40 4.92
C VAL A 120 15.67 3.64 4.17
N SER A 121 16.29 2.65 4.83
CA SER A 121 17.18 1.70 4.17
C SER A 121 16.38 0.58 3.52
N ALA A 122 16.83 0.08 2.36
CA ALA A 122 16.19 -1.03 1.66
C ALA A 122 16.18 -2.34 2.46
N ASP A 123 17.11 -2.51 3.41
CA ASP A 123 17.19 -3.70 4.28
C ASP A 123 16.19 -3.67 5.45
N SER A 124 15.48 -2.56 5.64
CA SER A 124 14.64 -2.32 6.80
C SER A 124 13.23 -2.91 6.71
N PHE A 125 12.85 -3.54 5.59
CA PHE A 125 11.50 -4.05 5.36
C PHE A 125 11.43 -5.40 4.65
#